data_AF-A0A0G0UJ29-F1
#
_entry.id   AF-A0A0G0UJ29-F1
#
_cell.length_a   1.000
_cell.length_b   1.000
_cell.length_c   1.000
_cell.angle_alpha   90.00
_cell.angle_beta   90.00
_cell.angle_gamma   90.00
#
_symmetry.space_group_name_H-M   'P 1'
#
loop_
_entity.id
_entity.type
_entity.pdbx_description
1 polymer ?
#
loop_
_entity_poly.entity_id
_entity_poly.type
_entity_poly.pdbx_seq_one_letter_code
_entity_poly.pdbx_strand_id
1 'polypeptide(L)'
;MQLAQIIKLPGTDAEGKPTVIELQGPTQMADRFSDIGDVVGKLVPIMLSIAGLILFIMLIWGGYDFLFSGGDPGKVEAGRTRIMNAIIGFVIVFVAYFLVQLLGFIFGFSLF
;
A
#
# COMPACT_ATOMS: atom_id res chain seq x y z
N MET A 1 59.26 -35.05 10.44
CA MET A 1 58.49 -34.96 9.19
C MET A 1 57.30 -35.90 9.31
N GLN A 2 56.08 -35.39 9.08
CA GLN A 2 54.79 -36.12 8.94
C GLN A 2 54.36 -36.83 10.25
N LEU A 3 53.24 -36.53 10.92
CA LEU A 3 51.87 -36.39 10.44
C LEU A 3 51.08 -35.50 11.42
N ALA A 4 50.60 -34.36 10.93
CA ALA A 4 49.61 -33.53 11.61
C ALA A 4 48.31 -34.35 11.77
N GLN A 5 48.11 -34.89 12.97
CA GLN A 5 46.86 -35.52 13.33
C GLN A 5 45.73 -34.48 13.31
N ILE A 6 44.70 -34.81 12.54
CA ILE A 6 43.35 -34.23 12.58
C ILE A 6 43.31 -32.77 12.09
N ILE A 7 43.04 -32.62 10.80
CA ILE A 7 42.42 -31.41 10.25
C ILE A 7 41.08 -31.24 10.99
N LYS A 8 41.12 -30.42 12.04
CA LYS A 8 39.98 -29.86 12.74
C LYS A 8 39.23 -29.02 11.71
N LEU A 9 38.14 -29.56 11.14
CA LEU A 9 37.13 -28.75 10.46
C LEU A 9 36.09 -28.35 11.53
N PRO A 10 36.29 -27.21 12.20
CA PRO A 10 35.15 -26.38 12.56
C PRO A 10 35.49 -24.92 12.23
N GLY A 11 34.71 -24.30 11.35
CA GLY A 11 34.61 -22.85 11.32
C GLY A 11 33.97 -22.41 12.63
N THR A 12 34.81 -22.07 13.60
CA THR A 12 34.42 -21.49 14.88
C THR A 12 35.00 -20.09 14.89
N ASP A 13 34.11 -19.11 15.10
CA ASP A 13 34.49 -17.74 15.38
C ASP A 13 35.47 -17.65 16.56
N ALA A 14 36.16 -16.52 16.70
CA ALA A 14 37.28 -16.34 17.64
C ALA A 14 36.93 -16.50 19.14
N GLU A 15 35.70 -16.91 19.46
CA GLU A 15 35.16 -17.06 20.82
C GLU A 15 34.70 -18.49 21.16
N GLY A 16 34.95 -19.48 20.30
CA GLY A 16 34.81 -20.88 20.70
C GLY A 16 33.36 -21.38 20.82
N LYS A 17 32.38 -20.65 20.28
CA LYS A 17 30.99 -21.13 20.17
C LYS A 17 30.81 -21.89 18.85
N PRO A 18 30.11 -23.05 18.85
CA PRO A 18 29.72 -23.69 17.60
C PRO A 18 28.70 -22.80 16.91
N THR A 19 29.15 -22.00 15.94
CA THR A 19 28.29 -21.20 15.09
C THR A 19 27.54 -22.17 14.18
N VAL A 20 26.29 -22.46 14.54
CA VAL A 20 25.32 -22.89 13.54
C VAL A 20 25.33 -21.80 12.48
N ILE A 21 25.82 -22.11 11.29
CA ILE A 21 25.53 -21.29 10.12
C ILE A 21 24.03 -21.44 9.97
N GLU A 22 23.28 -20.53 10.58
CA GLU A 22 21.88 -20.35 10.30
C GLU A 22 21.85 -20.05 8.82
N LEU A 23 21.52 -21.06 8.03
CA LEU A 23 21.23 -20.90 6.62
C LEU A 23 19.98 -20.02 6.59
N GLN A 24 20.20 -18.71 6.70
CA GLN A 24 19.18 -17.70 6.48
C GLN A 24 18.89 -17.78 4.99
N GLY A 25 17.99 -18.70 4.68
CA GLY A 25 17.52 -18.92 3.33
C GLY A 25 17.07 -17.58 2.74
N PRO A 26 17.31 -17.34 1.45
CA PRO A 26 16.83 -16.15 0.76
C PRO A 26 15.31 -16.15 0.57
N THR A 27 14.54 -16.83 1.42
CA THR A 27 13.08 -16.93 1.32
C THR A 27 12.40 -15.61 1.64
N GLN A 28 13.05 -14.68 2.35
CA GLN A 28 12.56 -13.31 2.50
C GLN A 28 12.52 -12.50 1.18
N MET A 29 13.14 -13.02 0.11
CA MET A 29 13.05 -12.44 -1.24
C MET A 29 12.10 -13.22 -2.17
N ALA A 30 11.79 -14.48 -1.86
CA ALA A 30 10.82 -15.28 -2.62
C ALA A 30 9.36 -14.96 -2.25
N ASP A 31 9.10 -14.48 -1.04
CA ASP A 31 7.75 -14.04 -0.63
C ASP A 31 7.36 -12.65 -1.16
N ARG A 32 8.31 -11.88 -1.71
CA ARG A 32 8.07 -10.53 -2.24
C ARG A 32 7.19 -10.48 -3.50
N PHE A 33 6.79 -11.64 -3.99
CA PHE A 33 5.88 -11.81 -5.13
C PHE A 33 4.74 -12.81 -4.87
N SER A 34 4.57 -13.32 -3.65
CA SER A 34 3.47 -14.25 -3.33
C SER A 34 2.42 -13.65 -2.39
N ASP A 35 2.80 -12.63 -1.61
CA ASP A 35 1.87 -12.02 -0.66
C ASP A 35 0.99 -10.96 -1.32
N ILE A 36 -0.33 -11.13 -1.16
CA ILE A 36 -1.34 -10.18 -1.66
C ILE A 36 -1.08 -8.79 -1.07
N GLY A 37 -0.51 -8.73 0.13
CA GLY A 37 -0.14 -7.47 0.79
C GLY A 37 0.82 -6.60 0.00
N ASP A 38 1.91 -7.16 -0.55
CA ASP A 38 2.94 -6.38 -1.25
C ASP A 38 2.43 -5.77 -2.57
N VAL A 39 1.55 -6.49 -3.26
CA VAL A 39 0.90 -5.99 -4.49
C VAL A 39 -0.08 -4.88 -4.14
N VAL A 40 -0.89 -5.07 -3.09
CA VAL A 40 -1.86 -4.08 -2.63
C VAL A 40 -1.17 -2.81 -2.11
N GLY A 41 -0.11 -2.92 -1.31
CA GLY A 41 0.64 -1.78 -0.74
C GLY A 41 1.27 -0.88 -1.81
N LYS A 42 1.67 -1.44 -2.96
CA LYS A 42 2.19 -0.65 -4.09
C LYS A 42 1.09 -0.09 -4.99
N LEU A 43 -0.01 -0.83 -5.20
CA LEU A 43 -1.09 -0.40 -6.10
C LEU A 43 -2.02 0.64 -5.48
N VAL A 44 -2.38 0.48 -4.21
CA VAL A 44 -3.31 1.38 -3.51
C VAL A 44 -2.86 2.86 -3.56
N PRO A 45 -1.62 3.26 -3.25
CA PRO A 45 -1.25 4.67 -3.24
C PRO A 45 -1.30 5.28 -4.65
N ILE A 46 -0.97 4.51 -5.69
CA ILE A 46 -1.09 4.93 -7.10
C ILE A 46 -2.58 5.19 -7.43
N MET A 47 -3.46 4.26 -7.06
CA MET A 47 -4.90 4.41 -7.30
C MET A 47 -5.50 5.56 -6.51
N LEU A 48 -5.10 5.76 -5.25
CA LEU A 48 -5.56 6.88 -4.41
C LEU A 48 -5.14 8.23 -5.01
N SER A 49 -3.92 8.34 -5.54
CA SER A 49 -3.45 9.55 -6.23
C SER A 49 -4.31 9.88 -7.45
N ILE A 50 -4.57 8.87 -8.30
CA ILE A 50 -5.39 9.05 -9.50
C ILE A 50 -6.85 9.38 -9.12
N ALA A 51 -7.41 8.67 -8.13
CA ALA A 51 -8.76 8.92 -7.64
C ALA A 51 -8.90 10.34 -7.08
N GLY A 52 -7.93 10.81 -6.29
CA GLY A 52 -7.91 12.19 -5.79
C GLY A 52 -7.93 13.23 -6.90
N LEU A 53 -7.15 13.01 -7.97
CA LEU A 53 -7.13 13.90 -9.14
C LEU A 53 -8.47 13.92 -9.89
N ILE A 54 -9.07 12.75 -10.10
CA ILE A 54 -10.38 12.63 -10.77
C ILE A 54 -11.46 13.33 -9.94
N LEU A 55 -11.47 13.11 -8.63
CA LEU A 55 -12.41 13.76 -7.71
C LEU A 55 -12.28 15.27 -7.74
N PHE A 56 -11.05 15.80 -7.77
CA PHE A 56 -10.80 17.23 -7.88
C PHE A 56 -11.39 17.81 -9.16
N ILE A 57 -11.18 17.15 -10.31
CA ILE A 57 -11.76 17.59 -11.60
C ILE A 57 -13.29 17.52 -11.58
N MET A 58 -13.87 16.45 -11.04
CA MET A 58 -15.32 16.31 -10.89
C MET A 58 -15.92 17.41 -10.02
N LEU A 59 -15.22 17.81 -8.95
CA LEU A 59 -15.67 18.87 -8.04
C LEU A 59 -15.65 20.24 -8.74
N ILE A 60 -14.63 20.51 -9.56
CA ILE A 60 -14.56 21.73 -10.37
C ILE A 60 -15.71 21.79 -11.38
N TRP A 61 -15.95 20.70 -12.12
CA TRP A 61 -17.06 20.67 -13.09
C TRP A 61 -18.44 20.74 -12.43
N GLY A 62 -18.65 20.03 -11.33
CA GLY A 62 -19.89 20.11 -10.57
C GLY A 62 -20.12 21.50 -9.98
N GLY A 63 -19.06 22.12 -9.45
CA GLY A 63 -19.10 23.50 -8.97
C GLY A 63 -19.37 24.51 -10.08
N TYR A 64 -18.79 24.32 -11.26
CA TYR A 64 -19.07 25.15 -12.43
C TYR A 64 -20.54 25.06 -12.84
N ASP A 65 -21.07 23.85 -13.03
CA ASP A 65 -22.48 23.66 -13.40
C ASP A 65 -23.43 24.26 -12.35
N PHE A 66 -23.11 24.12 -11.06
CA PHE A 66 -23.92 24.66 -9.97
C PHE A 66 -23.88 26.19 -9.91
N LEU A 67 -22.69 26.81 -9.96
CA LEU A 67 -22.51 28.26 -9.86
C LEU A 67 -22.99 29.02 -11.11
N PHE A 68 -22.74 28.47 -12.30
CA PHE A 68 -23.11 29.08 -13.58
C PHE A 68 -24.50 28.65 -14.09
N SER A 69 -25.27 27.93 -13.27
CA SER A 69 -26.64 27.49 -13.59
C SER A 69 -27.61 28.66 -13.83
N GLY A 70 -27.32 29.86 -13.34
CA GLY A 70 -28.13 31.06 -13.59
C GLY A 70 -29.56 30.99 -13.03
N GLY A 71 -29.83 30.07 -12.10
CA GLY A 71 -31.17 29.83 -11.55
C GLY A 71 -32.03 28.85 -12.34
N ASP A 72 -31.51 28.23 -13.41
CA ASP A 72 -32.22 27.14 -14.08
C ASP A 72 -32.26 25.89 -13.17
N PRO A 73 -33.45 25.41 -12.78
CA PRO A 73 -33.60 24.34 -11.80
C PRO A 73 -32.99 23.01 -12.28
N GLY A 74 -32.98 22.75 -13.59
CA GLY A 74 -32.38 21.53 -14.15
C GLY A 74 -30.86 21.53 -14.00
N LYS A 75 -30.22 22.66 -14.29
CA LYS A 75 -28.76 22.81 -14.13
C LYS A 75 -28.32 22.84 -12.67
N VAL A 76 -29.10 23.49 -11.80
CA VAL A 76 -28.85 23.50 -10.35
C VAL A 76 -28.89 22.07 -9.80
N GLU A 77 -29.90 21.28 -10.17
CA GLU A 77 -30.04 19.91 -9.69
C GLU A 77 -28.94 18.98 -10.23
N ALA A 78 -28.59 19.14 -11.52
CA ALA A 78 -27.48 18.40 -12.13
C ALA A 78 -26.13 18.74 -11.45
N GLY A 79 -25.84 20.02 -11.22
CA GLY A 79 -24.63 20.47 -10.53
C GLY A 79 -24.57 19.94 -9.09
N ARG A 80 -25.68 20.04 -8.34
CA ARG A 80 -25.81 19.48 -6.98
C ARG A 80 -25.55 17.98 -6.96
N THR A 81 -26.15 17.23 -7.88
CA THR A 81 -25.96 15.77 -7.98
C THR A 81 -24.50 15.43 -8.27
N ARG A 82 -23.85 16.17 -9.16
CA ARG A 82 -22.42 16.01 -9.47
C ARG A 82 -21.53 16.24 -8.24
N ILE A 83 -21.78 17.31 -7.49
CA ILE A 83 -21.05 17.62 -6.26
C ILE A 83 -21.27 16.52 -5.23
N MET A 84 -22.50 16.06 -5.02
CA MET A 84 -22.80 14.98 -4.07
C MET A 84 -22.09 13.69 -4.46
N ASN A 85 -22.08 13.33 -5.74
CA ASN A 85 -21.36 12.15 -6.23
C ASN A 85 -19.85 12.27 -6.00
N ALA A 86 -19.27 13.45 -6.21
CA ALA A 86 -17.86 13.71 -5.92
C ALA A 86 -17.55 13.57 -4.42
N ILE A 87 -18.41 14.11 -3.55
CA ILE A 87 -18.26 13.98 -2.09
C ILE A 87 -18.34 12.51 -1.66
N ILE A 88 -19.33 11.77 -2.16
CA ILE A 88 -19.48 10.34 -1.86
C ILE A 88 -18.24 9.56 -2.31
N GLY A 89 -17.75 9.81 -3.52
CA GLY A 89 -16.52 9.20 -4.02
C GLY A 89 -15.31 9.50 -3.13
N PHE A 90 -15.17 10.74 -2.67
CA PHE A 90 -14.11 11.14 -1.74
C PHE A 90 -14.19 10.40 -0.40
N VAL A 91 -15.40 10.27 0.16
CA VAL A 91 -15.62 9.52 1.40
C VAL A 91 -15.25 8.05 1.23
N ILE A 92 -15.61 7.42 0.10
CA ILE A 92 -15.25 6.03 -0.19
C ILE A 92 -13.73 5.84 -0.22
N VAL A 93 -13.01 6.73 -0.88
CA VAL A 93 -11.53 6.72 -0.94
C VAL A 93 -10.94 6.83 0.48
N PHE A 94 -11.49 7.72 1.31
CA PHE A 94 -11.04 7.91 2.68
C PHE A 94 -11.27 6.66 3.55
N VAL A 95 -12.45 6.04 3.43
CA VAL A 95 -12.79 4.80 4.16
C VAL A 95 -11.95 3.63 3.67
N ALA A 96 -11.72 3.50 2.36
CA ALA A 96 -10.88 2.46 1.80
C ALA A 96 -9.46 2.51 2.35
N TYR A 97 -8.87 3.70 2.45
CA TYR A 97 -7.55 3.89 3.07
C TYR A 97 -7.54 3.40 4.54
N PHE A 98 -8.55 3.79 5.32
CA PHE A 98 -8.69 3.34 6.70
C PHE A 98 -8.83 1.82 6.82
N LEU A 99 -9.60 1.20 5.93
CA LEU A 99 -9.77 -0.26 5.92
C LEU A 99 -8.46 -0.97 5.61
N VAL A 100 -7.68 -0.50 4.62
CA VAL A 100 -6.39 -1.11 4.29
C VAL A 100 -5.42 -1.01 5.48
N GLN A 101 -5.39 0.14 6.15
CA GLN A 101 -4.58 0.34 7.36
C GLN A 101 -5.01 -0.61 8.49
N LEU A 102 -6.31 -0.79 8.69
CA LEU A 102 -6.84 -1.71 9.70
C LEU A 102 -6.49 -3.16 9.40
N LEU A 103 -6.58 -3.58 8.14
CA LEU A 103 -6.15 -4.91 7.72
C LEU A 103 -4.66 -5.11 7.97
N GLY A 104 -3.81 -4.15 7.57
CA GLY A 104 -2.36 -4.23 7.85
C GLY A 104 -2.05 -4.38 9.35
N PHE A 105 -2.75 -3.64 10.20
CA PHE A 105 -2.61 -3.74 11.65
C PHE A 105 -3.00 -5.13 12.19
N ILE A 106 -4.10 -5.72 11.71
CA ILE A 106 -4.57 -7.04 12.16
C ILE A 106 -3.64 -8.16 11.68
N PHE A 107 -3.16 -8.09 10.44
CA PHE A 107 -2.28 -9.13 9.88
C PHE A 107 -0.80 -8.99 10.30
N GLY A 108 -0.43 -7.91 10.98
CA GLY A 108 0.94 -7.70 11.47
C GLY A 108 1.94 -7.31 10.38
N PHE A 109 1.46 -6.97 9.18
CA PHE A 109 2.26 -6.49 8.06
C PHE A 109 1.89 -5.03 7.78
N SER A 110 2.88 -4.13 7.86
CA SER A 110 2.67 -2.72 7.49
C SER A 110 2.63 -2.60 5.98
N LEU A 111 1.43 -2.40 5.41
CA LEU A 111 1.22 -2.17 3.97
C LEU A 111 1.69 -0.77 3.52
N PHE A 112 2.00 0.09 4.48
CA PHE A 112 2.44 1.48 4.31
C PHE A 112 3.54 1.81 5.32
#